data_AF-A0A975TIA7-F1
#
_entry.id   AF-A0A975TIA7-F1
#
_cell.length_a   1.000
_cell.length_b   1.000
_cell.length_c   1.000
_cell.angle_alpha   90.00
_cell.angle_beta   90.00
_cell.angle_gamma   90.00
#
_symmetry.space_group_name_H-M   'P 1'
#
loop_
_entity.id
_entity.type
_entity.pdbx_description
1 polymer ?
#
loop_
_entity_poly.entity_id
_entity_poly.type
_entity_poly.pdbx_seq_one_letter_code
_entity_poly.pdbx_strand_id
1 'polypeptide(L)'
;MPKLIASHTARGNRRRPHHGHSLGIKATRPSDDSPGSHLGAGSLAGTLPDCPRTPHANALNRQNSKPPGGDPARPSFAEKVLQAYAYACAFCGFDGALGRNPVGLEAAHVRWHSQDGPDEVNNGLALCSLHHALFDLGVLGLTPALHIQVSQSYVARSHAGRTIDALHGQPITTPRPGLPGIDPDHVVWHGLQVFKRPATRTA
;
A
#
# COMPACT_ATOMS: atom_id res chain seq x y z
N MET A 1 -1.98 42.29 42.57
CA MET A 1 -2.29 43.74 42.53
C MET A 1 -1.28 44.40 41.62
N PRO A 2 -1.64 45.31 40.71
CA PRO A 2 -2.98 45.67 40.14
C PRO A 2 -3.51 44.53 39.21
N LYS A 3 -4.74 44.43 38.64
CA LYS A 3 -5.74 45.34 37.98
C LYS A 3 -5.30 45.80 36.57
N LEU A 4 -6.12 45.87 35.50
CA LEU A 4 -7.54 45.54 35.14
C LEU A 4 -7.57 45.29 33.59
N ILE A 5 -8.62 45.02 32.79
CA ILE A 5 -10.12 44.94 32.80
C ILE A 5 -10.53 43.63 32.00
N ALA A 6 -11.75 43.20 31.62
CA ALA A 6 -13.08 43.71 31.22
C ALA A 6 -13.16 44.32 29.77
N SER A 7 -14.20 44.14 28.92
CA SER A 7 -15.59 43.62 29.13
C SER A 7 -16.32 43.13 27.82
N HIS A 8 -17.44 42.42 28.00
CA HIS A 8 -18.72 42.45 27.22
C HIS A 8 -18.89 41.97 25.74
N THR A 9 -19.48 40.76 25.61
CA THR A 9 -20.77 40.42 24.95
C THR A 9 -21.28 41.06 23.63
N ALA A 10 -21.71 40.20 22.68
CA ALA A 10 -22.93 40.40 21.86
C ALA A 10 -23.50 39.08 21.27
N ARG A 11 -24.81 39.04 20.93
CA ARG A 11 -25.49 37.95 20.18
C ARG A 11 -25.61 38.28 18.69
N GLY A 12 -25.68 37.28 17.80
CA GLY A 12 -25.83 37.52 16.35
C GLY A 12 -26.35 36.35 15.49
N ASN A 13 -27.56 35.82 15.78
CA ASN A 13 -28.19 34.80 14.92
C ASN A 13 -28.81 35.44 13.66
N ARG A 14 -28.42 34.98 12.47
CA ARG A 14 -29.21 35.16 11.22
C ARG A 14 -29.15 33.90 10.33
N ARG A 15 -30.24 33.13 10.32
CA ARG A 15 -30.55 32.20 9.23
C ARG A 15 -30.97 32.98 7.98
N ARG A 16 -30.64 32.47 6.78
CA ARG A 16 -31.39 32.72 5.54
C ARG A 16 -31.51 31.42 4.75
N PRO A 17 -32.68 31.11 4.17
CA PRO A 17 -32.85 29.97 3.27
C PRO A 17 -32.49 30.35 1.82
N HIS A 18 -32.11 29.37 1.02
CA HIS A 18 -32.11 29.48 -0.44
C HIS A 18 -33.03 28.38 -1.00
N HIS A 19 -34.09 28.80 -1.70
CA HIS A 19 -34.79 27.95 -2.68
C HIS A 19 -33.97 27.91 -3.97
N GLY A 20 -34.01 26.81 -4.73
CA GLY A 20 -33.17 26.65 -5.92
C GLY A 20 -33.42 25.40 -6.75
N HIS A 21 -34.59 25.33 -7.39
CA HIS A 21 -34.90 24.59 -8.63
C HIS A 21 -34.30 23.19 -8.89
N SER A 22 -35.19 22.19 -8.92
CA SER A 22 -34.96 20.93 -9.63
C SER A 22 -34.78 21.16 -11.14
N LEU A 23 -33.73 20.59 -11.73
CA LEU A 23 -33.63 20.38 -13.19
C LEU A 23 -33.20 18.93 -13.45
N GLY A 24 -34.07 18.15 -14.08
CA GLY A 24 -33.82 16.74 -14.39
C GLY A 24 -32.99 16.60 -15.67
N ILE A 25 -31.74 16.15 -15.54
CA ILE A 25 -30.88 15.84 -16.69
C ILE A 25 -31.28 14.48 -17.26
N LYS A 26 -31.87 14.46 -18.46
CA LYS A 26 -32.09 13.21 -19.21
C LYS A 26 -30.76 12.64 -19.69
N ALA A 27 -30.41 11.44 -19.26
CA ALA A 27 -29.26 10.70 -19.79
C ALA A 27 -29.60 10.06 -21.15
N THR A 28 -29.24 10.74 -22.25
CA THR A 28 -29.25 10.15 -23.60
C THR A 28 -27.99 9.31 -23.80
N ARG A 29 -28.15 8.00 -24.04
CA ARG A 29 -27.03 7.12 -24.45
C ARG A 29 -26.68 7.37 -25.92
N PRO A 30 -25.39 7.49 -26.29
CA PRO A 30 -24.94 7.17 -27.64
C PRO A 30 -25.09 5.67 -27.90
N SER A 31 -25.26 5.30 -29.17
CA SER A 31 -25.22 3.92 -29.65
C SER A 31 -24.05 3.78 -30.62
N ASP A 32 -22.98 3.11 -30.19
CA ASP A 32 -21.80 2.87 -31.02
C ASP A 32 -21.96 1.56 -31.81
N ASP A 33 -22.23 1.67 -33.11
CA ASP A 33 -22.14 0.58 -34.08
C ASP A 33 -20.77 0.60 -34.79
N SER A 34 -20.05 -0.51 -34.80
CA SER A 34 -18.94 -0.77 -35.74
C SER A 34 -18.58 -2.26 -35.80
N PRO A 35 -18.36 -2.84 -36.99
CA PRO A 35 -18.05 -4.27 -37.16
C PRO A 35 -16.55 -4.57 -36.95
N GLY A 36 -16.23 -5.82 -36.60
CA GLY A 36 -14.87 -6.27 -36.32
C GLY A 36 -14.11 -6.88 -37.50
N SER A 37 -12.90 -7.36 -37.24
CA SER A 37 -12.13 -8.24 -38.13
C SER A 37 -11.25 -9.22 -37.33
N HIS A 38 -10.99 -10.41 -37.88
CA HIS A 38 -10.11 -11.42 -37.31
C HIS A 38 -8.70 -11.32 -37.91
N LEU A 39 -7.69 -11.81 -37.16
CA LEU A 39 -6.33 -12.30 -37.50
C LEU A 39 -5.42 -11.97 -36.30
N GLY A 40 -4.46 -12.78 -35.86
CA GLY A 40 -4.12 -14.17 -36.19
C GLY A 40 -2.92 -14.55 -35.29
N ALA A 41 -3.00 -15.65 -34.54
CA ALA A 41 -2.06 -15.91 -33.45
C ALA A 41 -0.75 -16.58 -33.91
N GLY A 42 0.36 -15.84 -33.89
CA GLY A 42 1.72 -16.38 -34.04
C GLY A 42 2.33 -16.73 -32.69
N SER A 43 2.72 -17.98 -32.47
CA SER A 43 3.33 -18.45 -31.23
C SER A 43 4.85 -18.38 -31.27
N LEU A 44 5.46 -17.71 -30.29
CA LEU A 44 6.87 -17.85 -29.93
C LEU A 44 6.98 -17.94 -28.41
N ALA A 45 7.33 -19.13 -27.91
CA ALA A 45 7.44 -19.39 -26.49
C ALA A 45 8.80 -18.93 -25.94
N GLY A 46 8.80 -17.83 -25.17
CA GLY A 46 9.91 -17.46 -24.30
C GLY A 46 9.65 -17.98 -22.89
N THR A 47 10.41 -18.98 -22.45
CA THR A 47 10.25 -19.58 -21.11
C THR A 47 10.71 -18.61 -20.03
N LEU A 48 9.74 -18.02 -19.32
CA LEU A 48 9.98 -17.36 -18.04
C LEU A 48 10.35 -18.42 -16.98
N PRO A 49 11.18 -18.09 -15.97
CA PRO A 49 11.39 -18.98 -14.83
C PRO A 49 10.07 -19.16 -14.06
N ASP A 50 9.66 -20.41 -13.85
CA ASP A 50 8.44 -20.73 -13.12
C ASP A 50 8.52 -20.27 -11.66
N CYS A 51 7.62 -19.37 -11.26
CA CYS A 51 7.39 -19.08 -9.85
C CYS A 51 6.52 -20.21 -9.26
N PRO A 52 6.98 -20.97 -8.25
CA PRO A 52 6.22 -22.07 -7.69
C PRO A 52 4.91 -21.56 -7.08
N ARG A 53 3.79 -22.15 -7.51
CA ARG A 53 2.43 -21.64 -7.26
C ARG A 53 2.10 -21.49 -5.76
N THR A 54 2.14 -20.27 -5.25
CA THR A 54 1.27 -19.88 -4.13
C THR A 54 -0.12 -19.46 -4.66
N PRO A 55 -1.23 -19.88 -4.04
CA PRO A 55 -2.56 -19.60 -4.54
C PRO A 55 -2.94 -18.13 -4.30
N HIS A 56 -2.78 -17.28 -5.32
CA HIS A 56 -3.20 -15.88 -5.31
C HIS A 56 -4.74 -15.74 -5.47
N ALA A 57 -5.48 -16.55 -4.72
CA ALA A 57 -6.92 -16.44 -4.55
C ALA A 57 -7.21 -15.48 -3.38
N ASN A 58 -8.21 -14.61 -3.54
CA ASN A 58 -8.43 -13.45 -2.67
C ASN A 58 -8.85 -13.83 -1.22
N ALA A 59 -7.85 -14.11 -0.38
CA ALA A 59 -8.02 -14.66 0.97
C ALA A 59 -8.28 -13.57 2.03
N LEU A 60 -9.28 -12.71 1.79
CA LEU A 60 -9.68 -11.62 2.67
C LEU A 60 -9.83 -12.09 4.13
N ASN A 61 -8.90 -11.67 4.99
CA ASN A 61 -8.90 -11.86 6.44
C ASN A 61 -8.95 -13.32 6.95
N ARG A 62 -8.27 -14.28 6.30
CA ARG A 62 -8.20 -15.67 6.80
C ARG A 62 -7.09 -15.96 7.83
N GLN A 63 -6.16 -15.03 8.05
CA GLN A 63 -5.00 -15.21 8.95
C GLN A 63 -5.30 -14.84 10.42
N ASN A 64 -6.41 -14.15 10.70
CA ASN A 64 -6.61 -13.44 11.98
C ASN A 64 -7.68 -14.08 12.90
N SER A 65 -8.12 -15.31 12.61
CA SER A 65 -9.19 -16.00 13.34
C SER A 65 -8.65 -16.92 14.45
N LYS A 66 -8.35 -16.36 15.64
CA LYS A 66 -8.02 -17.17 16.83
C LYS A 66 -9.26 -17.97 17.29
N PRO A 67 -9.17 -19.30 17.53
CA PRO A 67 -10.24 -20.06 18.16
C PRO A 67 -10.37 -19.71 19.65
N PRO A 68 -11.59 -19.68 20.22
CA PRO A 68 -11.80 -19.39 21.64
C PRO A 68 -11.30 -20.55 22.52
N GLY A 69 -10.73 -20.22 23.70
CA GLY A 69 -10.42 -21.22 24.74
C GLY A 69 -8.95 -21.58 24.95
N GLY A 70 -7.99 -20.80 24.43
CA GLY A 70 -6.56 -20.98 24.72
C GLY A 70 -5.88 -19.71 25.23
N ASP A 71 -4.76 -19.89 25.93
CA ASP A 71 -3.89 -18.84 26.50
C ASP A 71 -3.57 -17.67 25.55
N PRO A 72 -3.12 -16.51 26.05
CA PRO A 72 -2.60 -15.43 25.22
C PRO A 72 -1.33 -15.87 24.48
N ALA A 73 -1.52 -16.48 23.31
CA ALA A 73 -0.46 -16.86 22.39
C ALA A 73 0.42 -15.65 22.08
N ARG A 74 1.74 -15.89 21.99
CA ARG A 74 2.72 -14.91 21.52
C ARG A 74 2.24 -14.27 20.21
N PRO A 75 2.27 -12.93 20.06
CA PRO A 75 1.80 -12.29 18.85
C PRO A 75 2.58 -12.77 17.64
N SER A 76 1.87 -12.98 16.54
CA SER A 76 2.41 -13.37 15.23
C SER A 76 3.37 -12.31 14.68
N PHE A 77 4.15 -12.69 13.65
CA PHE A 77 4.92 -11.74 12.86
C PHE A 77 4.04 -10.57 12.36
N ALA A 78 2.87 -10.90 11.79
CA ALA A 78 1.95 -9.90 11.25
C ALA A 78 1.44 -8.93 12.32
N GLU A 79 1.01 -9.42 13.49
CA GLU A 79 0.59 -8.56 14.60
C GLU A 79 1.72 -7.65 15.07
N LYS A 80 2.94 -8.17 15.25
CA LYS A 80 4.10 -7.37 15.67
C LYS A 80 4.42 -6.25 14.69
N VAL A 81 4.46 -6.56 13.38
CA VAL A 81 4.80 -5.60 12.32
C VAL A 81 3.70 -4.55 12.16
N LEU A 82 2.43 -4.96 12.05
CA LEU A 82 1.31 -4.03 11.99
C LEU A 82 1.26 -3.13 13.24
N GLN A 83 1.50 -3.70 14.42
CA GLN A 83 1.61 -2.91 15.64
C GLN A 83 2.82 -1.97 15.59
N ALA A 84 3.98 -2.37 15.05
CA ALA A 84 5.20 -1.55 15.01
C ALA A 84 5.06 -0.26 14.20
N TYR A 85 4.35 -0.31 13.07
CA TYR A 85 4.00 0.83 12.22
C TYR A 85 2.67 1.49 12.61
N ALA A 86 2.17 1.22 13.83
CA ALA A 86 0.93 1.79 14.38
C ALA A 86 -0.33 1.59 13.51
N TYR A 87 -0.39 0.48 12.77
CA TYR A 87 -1.47 0.13 11.83
C TYR A 87 -1.62 1.13 10.65
N ALA A 88 -0.52 1.70 10.17
CA ALA A 88 -0.48 2.49 8.94
C ALA A 88 0.51 1.89 7.92
N CYS A 89 0.23 2.07 6.63
CA CYS A 89 1.10 1.66 5.53
C CYS A 89 2.37 2.51 5.48
N ALA A 90 3.55 1.88 5.60
CA ALA A 90 4.85 2.54 5.63
C ALA A 90 5.18 3.37 4.38
N PHE A 91 4.55 3.08 3.23
CA PHE A 91 4.79 3.79 1.97
C PHE A 91 3.83 4.95 1.69
N CYS A 92 2.62 4.96 2.25
CA CYS A 92 1.60 5.96 1.91
C CYS A 92 0.71 6.45 3.07
N GLY A 93 0.96 5.99 4.29
CA GLY A 93 0.20 6.39 5.49
C GLY A 93 -1.22 5.83 5.60
N PHE A 94 -1.70 5.04 4.63
CA PHE A 94 -3.04 4.43 4.68
C PHE A 94 -3.25 3.59 5.96
N ASP A 95 -4.26 3.93 6.74
CA ASP A 95 -4.56 3.47 8.10
C ASP A 95 -6.00 2.90 8.24
N GLY A 96 -6.63 2.56 7.10
CA GLY A 96 -8.06 2.27 7.02
C GLY A 96 -8.51 1.13 7.95
N ALA A 97 -9.60 1.37 8.69
CA ALA A 97 -10.16 0.41 9.65
C ALA A 97 -11.69 0.33 9.57
N LEU A 98 -12.23 -0.89 9.75
CA LEU A 98 -13.65 -1.13 9.99
C LEU A 98 -13.89 -1.16 11.51
N GLY A 99 -14.27 -0.01 12.06
CA GLY A 99 -14.48 0.17 13.50
C GLY A 99 -13.15 0.17 14.27
N ARG A 100 -12.77 -0.99 14.83
CA ARG A 100 -11.48 -1.18 15.53
C ARG A 100 -10.52 -2.15 14.79
N ASN A 101 -10.95 -2.71 13.66
CA ASN A 101 -10.19 -3.71 12.92
C ASN A 101 -9.55 -3.05 11.69
N PRO A 102 -8.20 -3.01 11.58
CA PRO A 102 -7.52 -2.58 10.35
C PRO A 102 -7.97 -3.44 9.15
N VAL A 103 -8.10 -2.83 7.97
CA VAL A 103 -8.54 -3.49 6.73
C VAL A 103 -7.62 -3.16 5.56
N GLY A 104 -7.29 -4.16 4.74
CA GLY A 104 -6.38 -3.98 3.61
C GLY A 104 -4.95 -3.59 4.01
N LEU A 105 -4.52 -3.99 5.21
CA LEU A 105 -3.19 -3.81 5.76
C LEU A 105 -2.59 -5.16 6.13
N GLU A 106 -1.35 -5.38 5.71
CA GLU A 106 -0.63 -6.65 5.74
C GLU A 106 0.82 -6.42 6.20
N ALA A 107 1.46 -7.46 6.73
CA ALA A 107 2.89 -7.44 7.01
C ALA A 107 3.64 -8.07 5.85
N ALA A 108 4.41 -7.26 5.13
CA ALA A 108 5.30 -7.68 4.06
C ALA A 108 6.68 -8.00 4.62
N HIS A 109 7.27 -9.12 4.23
CA HIS A 109 8.68 -9.41 4.50
C HIS A 109 9.58 -8.65 3.51
N VAL A 110 10.63 -7.98 4.00
CA VAL A 110 11.60 -7.27 3.14
C VAL A 110 12.50 -8.30 2.42
N ARG A 111 13.05 -9.25 3.17
CA ARG A 111 13.58 -10.52 2.65
C ARG A 111 12.51 -11.60 2.80
N TRP A 112 12.06 -12.19 1.70
CA TRP A 112 10.98 -13.17 1.70
C TRP A 112 11.23 -14.37 2.62
N HIS A 113 10.22 -14.79 3.36
CA HIS A 113 10.26 -15.97 4.23
C HIS A 113 10.63 -17.26 3.47
N SER A 114 10.20 -17.40 2.21
CA SER A 114 10.57 -18.51 1.32
C SER A 114 12.04 -18.52 0.86
N GLN A 115 12.82 -17.51 1.25
CA GLN A 115 14.23 -17.30 0.91
C GLN A 115 15.04 -16.98 2.18
N ASP A 116 14.72 -17.67 3.28
CA ASP A 116 15.31 -17.53 4.63
C ASP A 116 15.18 -16.12 5.25
N GLY A 117 14.07 -15.44 4.98
CA GLY A 117 13.69 -14.21 5.66
C GLY A 117 13.14 -14.48 7.08
N PRO A 118 13.71 -13.86 8.14
CA PRO A 118 13.24 -14.08 9.50
C PRO A 118 11.88 -13.41 9.79
N ASP A 119 11.11 -13.99 10.71
CA ASP A 119 9.81 -13.49 11.20
C ASP A 119 9.99 -12.41 12.29
N GLU A 120 10.81 -11.40 11.99
CA GLU A 120 11.25 -10.35 12.91
C GLU A 120 10.94 -8.93 12.38
N VAL A 121 10.79 -7.95 13.28
CA VAL A 121 10.29 -6.61 12.93
C VAL A 121 11.26 -5.82 12.05
N ASN A 122 12.56 -6.08 12.17
CA ASN A 122 13.60 -5.56 11.26
C ASN A 122 13.53 -6.15 9.83
N ASN A 123 12.77 -7.22 9.62
CA ASN A 123 12.44 -7.77 8.29
C ASN A 123 11.01 -7.46 7.86
N GLY A 124 10.24 -6.65 8.61
CA GLY A 124 8.83 -6.41 8.36
C GLY A 124 8.52 -4.98 7.95
N LEU A 125 7.69 -4.81 6.92
CA LEU A 125 6.99 -3.57 6.58
C LEU A 125 5.50 -3.76 6.79
N ALA A 126 4.81 -2.84 7.46
CA ALA A 126 3.35 -2.76 7.34
C ALA A 126 3.02 -2.07 6.01
N LEU A 127 2.36 -2.76 5.09
CA LEU A 127 1.94 -2.21 3.79
C LEU A 127 0.44 -2.42 3.59
N CYS A 128 -0.19 -1.54 2.81
CA CYS A 128 -1.52 -1.83 2.30
C CYS A 128 -1.44 -2.87 1.18
N SER A 129 -2.49 -3.67 0.97
CA SER A 129 -2.47 -4.82 0.04
C SER A 129 -1.97 -4.46 -1.37
N LEU A 130 -2.26 -3.24 -1.85
CA LEU A 130 -1.74 -2.73 -3.13
C LEU A 130 -0.21 -2.55 -3.11
N HIS A 131 0.33 -1.88 -2.08
CA HIS A 131 1.78 -1.65 -1.99
C HIS A 131 2.56 -2.91 -1.63
N HIS A 132 1.96 -3.85 -0.89
CA HIS A 132 2.51 -5.20 -0.67
C HIS A 132 2.69 -5.92 -2.00
N ALA A 133 1.62 -6.04 -2.81
CA ALA A 133 1.68 -6.69 -4.12
C ALA A 133 2.67 -5.99 -5.08
N LEU A 134 2.76 -4.65 -5.06
CA LEU A 134 3.73 -3.92 -5.89
C LEU A 134 5.18 -4.09 -5.41
N PHE A 135 5.42 -4.27 -4.12
CA PHE A 135 6.74 -4.52 -3.53
C PHE A 135 7.24 -5.94 -3.84
N ASP A 136 6.38 -6.95 -3.71
CA ASP A 136 6.70 -8.34 -4.09
C ASP A 136 6.83 -8.53 -5.60
N LEU A 137 6.04 -7.81 -6.40
CA LEU A 137 6.22 -7.81 -7.86
C LEU A 137 7.44 -6.99 -8.31
N GLY A 138 8.24 -6.42 -7.40
CA GLY A 138 9.45 -5.67 -7.72
C GLY A 138 9.21 -4.33 -8.40
N VAL A 139 7.97 -3.83 -8.39
CA VAL A 139 7.61 -2.49 -8.89
C VAL A 139 8.07 -1.44 -7.89
N LEU A 140 7.92 -1.71 -6.60
CA LEU A 140 8.45 -0.90 -5.50
C LEU A 140 9.64 -1.59 -4.86
N GLY A 141 10.56 -0.80 -4.30
CA GLY A 141 11.75 -1.26 -3.58
C GLY A 141 12.27 -0.17 -2.65
N LEU A 142 13.43 -0.39 -2.02
CA LEU A 142 14.04 0.57 -1.09
C LEU A 142 15.53 0.80 -1.39
N THR A 143 15.96 2.05 -1.22
CA THR A 143 17.40 2.37 -1.09
C THR A 143 17.90 2.00 0.30
N PRO A 144 19.23 1.83 0.50
CA PRO A 144 19.82 1.67 1.85
C PRO A 144 19.52 2.83 2.81
N ALA A 145 19.15 4.01 2.30
CA ALA A 145 18.67 5.15 3.08
C ALA A 145 17.15 5.11 3.37
N LEU A 146 16.48 3.98 3.14
CA LEU A 146 15.04 3.75 3.33
C LEU A 146 14.12 4.72 2.57
N HIS A 147 14.58 5.22 1.42
CA HIS A 147 13.75 5.95 0.45
C HIS A 147 13.18 4.98 -0.61
N ILE A 148 11.92 5.17 -0.97
CA ILE A 148 11.16 4.31 -1.90
C ILE A 148 11.72 4.45 -3.32
N GLN A 149 12.00 3.29 -3.94
CA GLN A 149 12.31 3.18 -5.35
C GLN A 149 11.09 2.70 -6.12
N VAL A 150 10.93 3.19 -7.35
CA VAL A 150 9.89 2.77 -8.30
C VAL A 150 10.63 2.24 -9.53
N SER A 151 10.22 1.09 -10.04
CA SER A 151 10.81 0.49 -11.24
C SER A 151 10.56 1.39 -12.44
N GLN A 152 11.58 1.70 -13.24
CA GLN A 152 11.41 2.44 -14.50
C GLN A 152 10.66 1.61 -15.57
N SER A 153 10.38 0.33 -15.30
CA SER A 153 9.48 -0.51 -16.10
C SER A 153 8.00 -0.39 -15.68
N TYR A 154 7.69 0.40 -14.65
CA TYR A 154 6.31 0.73 -14.29
C TYR A 154 5.69 1.72 -15.27
N VAL A 155 4.40 1.54 -15.60
CA VAL A 155 3.67 2.42 -16.53
C VAL A 155 2.20 2.58 -16.08
N ALA A 156 1.74 3.84 -15.95
CA ALA A 156 0.40 4.15 -15.47
C ALA A 156 -0.36 5.19 -16.32
N ARG A 157 -1.51 4.78 -16.88
CA ARG A 157 -2.40 5.66 -17.67
C ARG A 157 -3.48 6.36 -16.85
N SER A 158 -3.97 5.74 -15.78
CA SER A 158 -4.93 6.34 -14.85
C SER A 158 -4.26 7.28 -13.85
N HIS A 159 -5.00 8.23 -13.29
CA HIS A 159 -4.52 9.08 -12.19
C HIS A 159 -4.15 8.23 -10.96
N ALA A 160 -4.99 7.26 -10.59
CA ALA A 160 -4.78 6.34 -9.47
C ALA A 160 -3.63 5.32 -9.67
N GLY A 161 -3.07 5.19 -10.87
CA GLY A 161 -1.80 4.49 -11.09
C GLY A 161 -0.60 5.42 -10.92
N ARG A 162 -0.68 6.65 -11.42
CA ARG A 162 0.41 7.64 -11.31
C ARG A 162 0.68 8.17 -9.89
N THR A 163 -0.15 7.81 -8.92
CA THR A 163 0.19 7.99 -7.50
C THR A 163 1.36 7.12 -7.06
N ILE A 164 1.61 5.99 -7.72
CA ILE A 164 2.77 5.12 -7.47
C ILE A 164 4.08 5.79 -7.90
N ASP A 165 4.08 6.47 -9.05
CA ASP A 165 5.24 7.26 -9.52
C ASP A 165 5.65 8.34 -8.51
N ALA A 166 4.65 8.98 -7.87
CA ALA A 166 4.86 10.02 -6.86
C ALA A 166 5.45 9.52 -5.53
N LEU A 167 5.53 8.21 -5.31
CA LEU A 167 6.26 7.62 -4.17
C LEU A 167 7.78 7.67 -4.39
N HIS A 168 8.26 7.87 -5.61
CA HIS A 168 9.69 7.78 -5.90
C HIS A 168 10.51 8.82 -5.12
N GLY A 169 11.54 8.36 -4.41
CA GLY A 169 12.40 9.20 -3.59
C GLY A 169 11.77 9.70 -2.28
N GLN A 170 10.54 9.28 -1.94
CA GLN A 170 9.97 9.58 -0.63
C GLN A 170 10.58 8.65 0.44
N PRO A 171 10.88 9.15 1.66
CA PRO A 171 11.26 8.28 2.77
C PRO A 171 10.04 7.47 3.23
N ILE A 172 10.26 6.24 3.71
CA ILE A 172 9.20 5.48 4.38
C ILE A 172 8.92 6.04 5.79
N THR A 173 7.69 5.86 6.27
CA THR A 173 7.40 5.93 7.71
C THR A 173 8.20 4.84 8.42
N THR A 174 8.95 5.18 9.47
CA THR A 174 9.68 4.20 10.28
C THR A 174 8.76 3.51 11.31
N PRO A 175 9.17 2.37 11.89
CA PRO A 175 8.58 1.86 13.12
C PRO A 175 8.52 2.92 14.23
N ARG A 176 7.60 2.75 15.20
CA ARG A 176 7.53 3.65 16.37
C ARG A 176 8.87 3.73 17.12
N PRO A 177 9.22 4.88 17.72
CA PRO A 177 10.45 5.05 18.50
C PRO A 177 10.65 3.94 19.55
N GLY A 178 11.88 3.42 19.62
CA GLY A 178 12.25 2.32 20.52
C GLY A 178 12.02 0.91 19.96
N LEU A 179 11.44 0.76 18.77
CA LEU A 179 11.40 -0.50 18.02
C LEU A 179 12.57 -0.57 17.03
N PRO A 180 13.04 -1.78 16.65
CA PRO A 180 14.11 -1.92 15.65
C PRO A 180 13.65 -1.38 14.30
N GLY A 181 14.54 -0.67 13.61
CA GLY A 181 14.37 -0.30 12.21
C GLY A 181 14.58 -1.51 11.28
N ILE A 182 14.36 -1.30 9.98
CA ILE A 182 14.59 -2.34 8.95
C ILE A 182 16.09 -2.62 8.85
N ASP A 183 16.44 -3.90 8.74
CA ASP A 183 17.83 -4.33 8.55
C ASP A 183 18.33 -3.99 7.14
N PRO A 184 19.48 -3.28 6.99
CA PRO A 184 20.06 -2.97 5.69
C PRO A 184 20.32 -4.21 4.82
N ASP A 185 20.67 -5.37 5.39
CA ASP A 185 20.96 -6.57 4.60
C ASP A 185 19.70 -7.13 3.92
N HIS A 186 18.54 -6.96 4.54
CA HIS A 186 17.25 -7.32 3.92
C HIS A 186 16.88 -6.36 2.79
N VAL A 187 17.17 -5.06 2.94
CA VAL A 187 16.99 -4.05 1.88
C VAL A 187 17.92 -4.32 0.70
N VAL A 188 19.18 -4.67 0.96
CA VAL A 188 20.15 -5.09 -0.08
C VAL A 188 19.69 -6.36 -0.78
N TRP A 189 19.19 -7.35 -0.04
CA TRP A 189 18.61 -8.57 -0.62
C TRP A 189 17.42 -8.27 -1.55
N HIS A 190 16.44 -7.48 -1.10
CA HIS A 190 15.26 -7.11 -1.92
C HIS A 190 15.69 -6.35 -3.17
N GLY A 191 16.60 -5.39 -2.98
CA GLY A 191 17.22 -4.62 -4.03
C GLY A 191 18.07 -5.44 -5.02
N LEU A 192 18.35 -6.73 -4.78
CA LEU A 192 19.07 -7.61 -5.70
C LEU A 192 18.17 -8.70 -6.30
N GLN A 193 17.26 -9.28 -5.51
CA GLN A 193 16.47 -10.45 -5.92
C GLN A 193 15.06 -10.11 -6.42
N VAL A 194 14.48 -8.97 -5.98
CA VAL A 194 13.06 -8.64 -6.22
C VAL A 194 12.90 -7.36 -7.03
N PHE A 195 13.58 -6.27 -6.65
CA PHE A 195 13.37 -4.96 -7.28
C PHE A 195 13.80 -4.91 -8.75
N LYS A 196 12.86 -4.58 -9.65
CA LYS A 196 13.06 -4.58 -11.09
C LYS A 196 13.73 -3.29 -11.55
N ARG A 197 15.06 -3.32 -11.62
CA ARG A 197 15.86 -2.32 -12.35
C ARG A 197 15.55 -2.36 -13.86
N PRO A 198 15.83 -1.29 -14.61
CA PRO A 198 15.78 -1.34 -16.06
C PRO A 198 16.79 -2.38 -16.56
N ALA A 199 16.45 -3.10 -17.64
CA ALA A 199 17.45 -3.84 -18.37
C ALA A 199 18.51 -2.86 -18.87
N THR A 200 19.76 -2.99 -18.39
CA THR A 200 20.86 -2.17 -18.88
C THR A 200 21.08 -2.53 -20.34
N ARG A 201 20.75 -1.62 -21.26
CA ARG A 201 21.12 -1.76 -22.66
C ARG A 201 22.64 -1.63 -22.74
N THR A 202 23.33 -2.76 -22.77
CA THR A 202 24.68 -2.85 -23.32
C THR A 202 24.67 -2.21 -24.70
N ALA A 203 25.54 -1.23 -24.92
CA ALA A 203 25.68 -0.50 -26.17
C ALA A 203 26.68 -1.19 -27.11
#